data_AF-A0A964R7S3-F1
#
_entry.id   AF-A0A964R7S3-F1
#
_cell.length_a   1.000
_cell.length_b   1.000
_cell.length_c   1.000
_cell.angle_alpha   90.00
_cell.angle_beta   90.00
_cell.angle_gamma   90.00
#
_symmetry.space_group_name_H-M   'P 1'
#
loop_
_entity.id
_entity.type
_entity.pdbx_description
1 polymer ?
#
loop_
_entity_poly.entity_id
_entity_poly.type
_entity_poly.pdbx_seq_one_letter_code
_entity_poly.pdbx_strand_id
1 'polypeptide(L)'
;MPEAAAAPSTALILAAVDNGFHRVPIALTTDYGFLVVNTGDDEHPIPSVSVGFRSERLIIPCGSLAEFEAALRKVPPGSTIHRHERCLTPASRGLAEEFLAGIEPTLSRVGITVAPEPVITCLCGR
;
A
#
# COMPACT_ATOMS: atom_id res chain seq x y z
N MET A 1 -27.03 4.09 31.00
CA MET A 1 -25.81 3.47 30.44
C MET A 1 -25.35 4.36 29.30
N PRO A 2 -24.21 5.05 29.39
CA PRO A 2 -23.76 5.86 28.28
C PRO A 2 -23.18 4.92 27.20
N GLU A 3 -23.74 5.08 26.01
CA GLU A 3 -23.31 4.51 24.75
C GLU A 3 -21.80 4.70 24.59
N ALA A 4 -21.08 3.60 24.38
CA ALA A 4 -19.66 3.64 24.10
C ALA A 4 -19.47 4.42 22.80
N ALA A 5 -19.00 5.66 22.90
CA ALA A 5 -18.53 6.43 21.77
C ALA A 5 -17.44 5.60 21.08
N ALA A 6 -17.79 4.98 19.95
CA ALA A 6 -16.82 4.34 19.09
C ALA A 6 -15.77 5.39 18.74
N ALA A 7 -14.56 5.23 19.26
CA ALA A 7 -13.43 6.09 18.93
C ALA A 7 -13.34 6.22 17.40
N PRO A 8 -13.03 7.41 16.86
CA PRO A 8 -12.89 7.56 15.43
C PRO A 8 -11.82 6.56 14.98
N SER A 9 -12.25 5.55 14.22
CA SER A 9 -11.36 4.54 13.67
C SER A 9 -10.36 5.28 12.78
N THR A 10 -9.19 5.61 13.33
CA THR A 10 -8.14 6.32 12.61
C THR A 10 -7.45 5.31 11.71
N ALA A 11 -8.16 4.86 10.68
CA ALA A 11 -7.63 3.95 9.69
C ALA A 11 -6.36 4.58 9.10
N LEU A 12 -5.26 3.83 9.11
CA LEU A 12 -4.04 4.23 8.43
C LEU A 12 -4.28 4.05 6.93
N ILE A 13 -4.09 5.11 6.16
CA ILE A 13 -4.38 5.10 4.74
C ILE A 13 -3.08 4.95 3.96
N LEU A 14 -2.96 3.87 3.18
CA LEU A 14 -1.80 3.63 2.31
C LEU A 14 -1.81 4.62 1.15
N ALA A 15 -2.97 4.83 0.52
CA ALA A 15 -3.17 5.90 -0.45
C ALA A 15 -4.66 6.22 -0.61
N ALA A 16 -4.96 7.41 -1.14
CA ALA A 16 -6.26 7.73 -1.69
C ALA A 16 -6.18 7.61 -3.22
N VAL A 17 -6.94 6.69 -3.80
CA VAL A 17 -6.90 6.36 -5.24
C VAL A 17 -8.18 6.81 -5.92
N ASP A 18 -8.09 7.25 -7.16
CA ASP A 18 -9.23 7.76 -7.91
C ASP A 18 -10.04 6.63 -8.56
N ASN A 19 -11.34 6.52 -8.29
CA ASN A 19 -12.21 5.48 -8.88
C ASN A 19 -12.96 5.91 -10.14
N GLY A 20 -12.70 7.11 -10.67
CA GLY A 20 -13.42 7.74 -11.78
C GLY A 20 -14.53 8.72 -11.34
N PHE A 21 -14.88 8.75 -10.06
CA PHE A 21 -15.89 9.65 -9.49
C PHE A 21 -15.33 10.47 -8.32
N HIS A 22 -14.58 9.82 -7.44
CA HIS A 22 -13.96 10.43 -6.26
C HIS A 22 -12.73 9.65 -5.81
N ARG A 23 -11.94 10.26 -4.92
CA ARG A 23 -10.80 9.61 -4.27
C ARG A 23 -11.27 8.73 -3.11
N VAL A 24 -10.96 7.44 -3.16
CA VAL A 24 -11.31 6.45 -2.15
C VAL A 24 -10.04 5.99 -1.41
N PRO A 25 -10.05 5.91 -0.07
CA PRO A 25 -8.89 5.45 0.68
C PRO A 25 -8.73 3.93 0.58
N ILE A 26 -7.49 3.47 0.35
CA ILE A 26 -7.05 2.11 0.62
C ILE A 26 -6.42 2.11 2.00
N ALA A 27 -7.10 1.49 2.96
CA ALA A 27 -6.66 1.43 4.34
C ALA A 27 -5.72 0.23 4.58
N LEU A 28 -4.71 0.42 5.41
CA LEU A 28 -3.92 -0.66 5.98
C LEU A 28 -4.79 -1.43 7.00
N THR A 29 -5.20 -2.64 6.64
CA THR A 29 -5.97 -3.54 7.51
C THR A 29 -5.13 -4.65 8.14
N THR A 30 -3.88 -4.81 7.71
CA THR A 30 -2.92 -5.82 8.16
C THR A 30 -1.85 -5.20 9.06
N ASP A 31 -1.07 -6.01 9.78
CA ASP A 31 0.00 -5.49 10.67
C ASP A 31 1.08 -4.75 9.89
N TYR A 32 1.47 -5.34 8.76
CA TYR A 32 2.32 -4.73 7.75
C TYR A 32 1.66 -4.85 6.38
N GLY A 33 1.81 -3.81 5.56
CA GLY A 33 1.31 -3.85 4.21
C GLY A 33 2.02 -2.86 3.32
N PHE A 34 1.95 -3.09 2.02
CA PHE A 34 2.42 -2.11 1.04
C PHE A 34 1.44 -1.96 -0.11
N LEU A 35 1.42 -0.79 -0.72
CA LEU A 35 0.64 -0.48 -1.91
C LEU A 35 1.55 0.17 -2.94
N VAL A 36 1.60 -0.40 -4.14
CA VAL A 36 2.25 0.23 -5.30
C VAL A 36 1.20 1.09 -5.99
N VAL A 37 1.47 2.38 -6.14
CA VAL A 37 0.49 3.35 -6.61
C VAL A 37 1.14 4.36 -7.56
N ASN A 38 0.42 4.68 -8.63
CA ASN A 38 0.69 5.86 -9.43
C ASN A 38 0.05 7.07 -8.73
N THR A 39 0.88 7.97 -8.21
CA THR A 39 0.40 9.21 -7.55
C THR A 39 0.25 10.37 -8.53
N GLY A 40 0.70 10.19 -9.77
CA GLY A 40 0.48 11.10 -10.90
C GLY A 40 -0.79 10.74 -11.67
N ASP A 41 -0.74 10.94 -12.97
CA ASP A 41 -1.82 10.61 -13.90
C ASP A 41 -1.34 9.65 -15.00
N ASP A 42 -2.21 9.35 -15.98
CA ASP A 42 -1.90 8.44 -17.08
C ASP A 42 -0.87 9.06 -18.07
N GLU A 43 -0.76 10.39 -18.15
CA GLU A 43 0.16 11.10 -19.05
C GLU A 43 1.52 11.35 -18.38
N HIS A 44 1.52 11.62 -17.08
CA HIS A 44 2.68 11.91 -16.24
C HIS A 44 2.67 11.00 -15.00
N PRO A 45 2.99 9.70 -15.18
CA PRO A 45 2.98 8.75 -14.07
C PRO A 45 4.08 9.07 -13.06
N ILE A 46 3.74 9.01 -11.77
CA ILE A 46 4.67 9.19 -10.66
C ILE A 46 4.68 7.90 -9.83
N PRO A 47 5.74 7.09 -9.90
CA PRO A 47 5.81 5.84 -9.15
C PRO A 47 5.94 6.12 -7.66
N SER A 48 5.12 5.46 -6.86
CA SER A 48 5.25 5.45 -5.41
C SER A 48 4.89 4.09 -4.83
N VAL A 49 5.55 3.72 -3.73
CA VAL A 49 5.16 2.61 -2.87
C VAL A 49 4.93 3.16 -1.48
N SER A 50 3.77 2.89 -0.91
CA SER A 50 3.51 3.20 0.51
C SER A 50 3.70 1.93 1.33
N VAL A 51 4.55 1.98 2.36
CA VAL A 51 4.76 0.88 3.30
C VAL A 51 4.17 1.25 4.65
N GLY A 52 3.24 0.44 5.14
CA GLY A 52 2.49 0.67 6.36
C GLY A 52 2.92 -0.24 7.51
N PHE A 53 3.00 0.35 8.70
CA PHE A 53 3.31 -0.26 9.99
C PHE A 53 2.16 0.05 10.94
N ARG A 54 1.25 -0.91 11.13
CA ARG A 54 -0.02 -0.66 11.84
C ARG A 54 0.20 -0.33 13.31
N SER A 55 1.01 -1.12 14.00
CA SER A 55 1.30 -0.93 15.44
C SER A 55 1.98 0.40 15.72
N GLU A 56 2.82 0.87 14.79
CA GLU A 56 3.54 2.15 14.89
C GLU A 56 2.71 3.34 14.38
N ARG A 57 1.53 3.08 13.81
CA ARG A 57 0.69 4.08 13.15
C ARG A 57 1.44 4.91 12.11
N LEU A 58 2.29 4.24 11.34
CA LEU A 58 3.22 4.87 10.41
C LEU A 58 2.96 4.38 8.97
N ILE A 59 2.93 5.32 8.03
CA ILE A 59 3.01 5.04 6.60
C ILE A 59 4.27 5.73 6.08
N ILE A 60 5.13 4.98 5.40
CA ILE A 60 6.35 5.48 4.76
C ILE A 60 6.10 5.55 3.25
N PRO A 61 5.99 6.75 2.66
CA PRO A 61 5.98 6.88 1.22
C PRO A 61 7.39 6.67 0.67
N CYS A 62 7.50 5.91 -0.40
CA CYS A 62 8.75 5.61 -1.11
C CYS A 62 8.59 6.03 -2.57
N GLY A 63 9.44 6.92 -3.06
CA GLY A 63 9.49 7.35 -4.46
C GLY A 63 10.43 6.50 -5.32
N SER A 64 11.18 5.58 -4.72
CA SER A 64 12.13 4.71 -5.42
C SER A 64 12.17 3.30 -4.82
N LEU A 65 12.70 2.34 -5.59
CA LEU A 65 12.92 0.97 -5.11
C LEU A 65 13.93 0.90 -3.96
N ALA A 66 14.89 1.83 -3.91
CA ALA A 66 15.87 1.90 -2.83
C ALA A 66 15.22 2.35 -1.51
N GLU A 67 14.36 3.36 -1.57
CA GLU A 67 13.55 3.79 -0.41
C GLU A 67 12.59 2.69 0.04
N PHE A 68 11.98 1.98 -0.92
CA PHE A 68 11.11 0.85 -0.63
C PHE A 68 11.87 -0.26 0.11
N GLU A 69 13.06 -0.63 -0.38
CA GLU A 69 13.93 -1.62 0.27
C GLU A 69 14.34 -1.18 1.68
N ALA A 70 14.67 0.10 1.87
CA ALA A 70 15.01 0.66 3.17
C ALA A 70 13.81 0.68 4.15
N ALA A 71 12.60 0.93 3.66
CA ALA A 71 11.38 0.83 4.46
C ALA A 71 11.09 -0.62 4.86
N LEU A 72 11.19 -1.56 3.91
CA LEU A 72 10.99 -2.98 4.18
C LEU A 72 11.95 -3.51 5.26
N ARG A 73 13.22 -3.07 5.29
CA ARG A 73 14.19 -3.49 6.32
C ARG A 73 13.78 -3.14 7.76
N LYS A 74 12.80 -2.25 7.95
CA LYS A 74 12.24 -1.93 9.28
C LYS A 74 11.21 -2.96 9.74
N VAL A 75 10.68 -3.79 8.84
CA VAL A 75 9.77 -4.88 9.18
C VAL A 75 10.56 -5.96 9.92
N PRO A 76 10.08 -6.44 11.09
CA PRO A 76 10.79 -7.47 11.83
C PRO A 76 10.95 -8.76 11.01
N PRO A 77 12.12 -9.43 11.09
CA PRO A 77 12.35 -10.68 10.36
C PRO A 77 11.33 -11.76 10.76
N GLY A 78 10.89 -12.55 9.78
CA GLY A 78 9.85 -13.57 9.97
C GLY A 78 8.41 -13.04 9.96
N SER A 79 8.22 -11.73 9.85
CA SER A 79 6.89 -11.14 9.64
C SER A 79 6.38 -11.42 8.23
N THR A 80 5.05 -11.42 8.09
CA THR A 80 4.39 -11.43 6.79
C THR A 80 3.93 -10.03 6.43
N ILE A 81 4.26 -9.57 5.22
CA ILE A 81 3.76 -8.32 4.64
C ILE A 81 2.71 -8.61 3.58
N HIS A 82 1.63 -7.83 3.55
CA HIS A 82 0.57 -7.98 2.58
C HIS A 82 0.67 -6.91 1.49
N ARG A 83 0.54 -7.31 0.23
CA ARG A 83 0.25 -6.36 -0.84
C ARG A 83 -1.22 -5.92 -0.70
N HIS A 84 -1.44 -4.63 -0.66
CA HIS A 84 -2.76 -4.02 -0.79
C HIS A 84 -2.95 -3.58 -2.23
N GLU A 85 -4.18 -3.66 -2.71
CA GLU A 85 -4.53 -3.29 -4.07
C GLU A 85 -6.03 -2.91 -4.14
N ARG A 86 -6.44 -2.33 -5.25
CA ARG A 86 -7.86 -2.06 -5.54
C ARG A 86 -8.43 -3.05 -6.57
N CYS A 87 -9.75 -3.21 -6.56
CA CYS A 87 -10.43 -4.03 -7.57
C CYS A 87 -10.39 -3.39 -8.97
N LEU A 88 -10.62 -4.22 -9.99
CA LEU A 88 -10.76 -3.88 -11.43
C LEU A 88 -9.49 -3.37 -12.11
N THR A 89 -8.88 -2.32 -11.59
CA THR A 89 -7.72 -1.66 -12.21
C THR A 89 -6.67 -1.39 -11.15
N PRO A 90 -5.44 -1.90 -11.28
CA PRO A 90 -4.42 -1.74 -10.25
C PRO A 90 -4.11 -0.25 -10.00
N ALA A 91 -3.84 0.10 -8.75
CA ALA A 91 -3.44 1.45 -8.37
C ALA A 91 -2.13 1.88 -9.04
N SER A 92 -1.32 0.92 -9.49
CA SER A 92 -0.07 1.13 -10.22
C SER A 92 -0.25 1.34 -11.74
N ARG A 93 -1.48 1.49 -12.24
CA ARG A 93 -1.72 1.70 -13.67
C ARG A 93 -0.95 2.93 -14.19
N GLY A 94 -0.36 2.79 -15.37
CA GLY A 94 0.44 3.83 -16.03
C GLY A 94 1.91 3.86 -15.62
N LEU A 95 2.32 3.13 -14.56
CA LEU A 95 3.73 3.07 -14.17
C LEU A 95 4.56 2.27 -15.18
N ALA A 96 5.83 2.66 -15.31
CA ALA A 96 6.81 1.97 -16.14
C ALA A 96 7.02 0.52 -15.68
N GLU A 97 7.13 -0.41 -16.63
CA GLU A 97 7.32 -1.84 -16.38
C GLU A 97 8.59 -2.12 -15.55
N GLU A 98 9.66 -1.36 -15.79
CA GLU A 98 10.93 -1.48 -15.06
C GLU A 98 10.75 -1.28 -13.55
N PHE A 99 9.91 -0.31 -13.15
CA PHE A 99 9.62 -0.07 -11.74
C PHE A 99 8.83 -1.22 -11.14
N LEU A 100 7.80 -1.71 -11.84
CA LEU A 100 6.96 -2.82 -11.39
C LEU A 100 7.75 -4.13 -11.28
N ALA A 101 8.60 -4.41 -12.26
CA ALA A 101 9.47 -5.58 -12.28
C ALA A 101 10.50 -5.56 -11.14
N GLY A 102 10.82 -4.38 -10.60
CA GLY A 102 11.74 -4.23 -9.47
C GLY A 102 11.14 -4.52 -8.09
N ILE A 103 9.81 -4.58 -7.95
CA ILE A 103 9.14 -4.78 -6.64
C ILE A 103 9.44 -6.17 -6.06
N GLU A 104 9.24 -7.22 -6.84
CA GLU A 104 9.42 -8.62 -6.38
C GLU A 104 10.88 -8.95 -6.02
N PRO A 105 11.89 -8.56 -6.83
CA PRO A 105 13.30 -8.68 -6.44
C PRO A 105 13.62 -7.92 -5.15
N THR A 106 13.08 -6.72 -4.96
CA THR A 106 13.31 -5.94 -3.74
C THR A 106 12.73 -6.65 -2.50
N LEU A 107 11.53 -7.22 -2.59
CA LEU A 107 10.93 -8.02 -1.52
C LEU A 107 11.81 -9.25 -1.18
N SER A 108 12.28 -9.96 -2.21
CA SER A 108 13.13 -11.14 -2.06
C SER A 108 14.47 -10.84 -1.35
N ARG A 109 15.07 -9.67 -1.57
CA ARG A 109 16.35 -9.29 -0.93
C ARG A 109 16.25 -9.03 0.56
N VAL A 110 15.09 -8.60 1.05
CA VAL A 110 14.90 -8.25 2.47
C VAL A 110 14.54 -9.48 3.31
N GLY A 111 14.20 -10.61 2.67
CA GLY A 111 13.91 -11.87 3.37
C GLY A 111 12.60 -11.83 4.16
N ILE A 112 11.65 -10.99 3.75
CA ILE A 112 10.30 -10.91 4.33
C ILE A 112 9.38 -11.86 3.57
N THR A 113 8.46 -12.52 4.28
CA THR A 113 7.43 -13.32 3.64
C THR A 113 6.34 -12.40 3.09
N VAL A 114 6.06 -12.49 1.80
CA VAL A 114 4.93 -11.79 1.18
C VAL A 114 3.72 -12.73 1.23
N ALA A 115 2.58 -12.22 1.70
CA ALA A 115 1.34 -12.98 1.65
C ALA A 115 0.98 -13.33 0.20
N PRO A 116 0.57 -14.57 -0.11
CA PRO A 116 0.31 -15.01 -1.48
C PRO A 116 -0.88 -14.29 -2.11
N GLU A 117 -1.89 -13.95 -1.30
CA GLU A 117 -3.08 -13.24 -1.75
C GLU A 117 -3.02 -11.76 -1.33
N PRO A 118 -3.19 -10.82 -2.29
CA PRO A 118 -3.28 -9.41 -1.97
C PRO A 118 -4.60 -9.10 -1.26
N VAL A 119 -4.58 -8.07 -0.40
CA VAL A 119 -5.78 -7.49 0.19
C VAL A 119 -6.41 -6.55 -0.84
N ILE A 120 -7.56 -6.95 -1.38
CA ILE A 120 -8.28 -6.17 -2.39
C ILE A 120 -9.31 -5.25 -1.74
N THR A 121 -9.24 -3.96 -2.06
CA THR A 121 -10.25 -2.96 -1.68
C THR A 121 -11.14 -2.66 -2.88
N CYS A 122 -12.45 -2.94 -2.75
CA CYS A 122 -13.43 -2.56 -3.77
C CYS A 122 -13.84 -1.09 -3.64
N LEU A 123 -13.80 -0.35 -4.75
CA LEU A 123 -14.02 1.11 -4.76
C LEU A 123 -15.32 1.55 -5.45
N CYS A 124 -16.15 0.62 -5.92
CA CYS A 124 -17.34 0.88 -6.73
C CYS A 124 -18.64 1.11 -5.94
N GLY A 125 -18.60 1.12 -4.60
CA GLY A 125 -19.81 1.11 -3.76
C GLY A 125 -19.70 1.87 -2.44
N ARG A 126 -18.93 2.95 -2.40
CA ARG A 126 -18.95 3.92 -1.29
C ARG A 126 -19.32 5.30 -1.80
#